data_AF-A0A0F3NWW1-F1
#
_entry.id   AF-A0A0F3NWW1-F1
#
_cell.length_a   1.000
_cell.length_b   1.000
_cell.length_c   1.000
_cell.angle_alpha   90.00
_cell.angle_beta   90.00
_cell.angle_gamma   90.00
#
_symmetry.space_group_name_H-M   'P 1'
#
loop_
_entity.id
_entity.type
_entity.pdbx_description
1 polymer ?
#
loop_
_entity_poly.entity_id
_entity_poly.type
_entity_poly.pdbx_seq_one_letter_code
_entity_poly.pdbx_strand_id
1 'polypeptide(L)'
;MSIRVLRFMIGFIALVNVNNIYAVEYELDADNLLKLEISDSGPTRINLKDEKINDILMYPQNTVEVIVHESGCLFIAPRAEENKVYLTVIGEYKTIQDLMSTFTPKTPNPVMLVNAATKIEEKDNSKQNNTNLFSNGP
;
A
#
# COMPACT_ATOMS: atom_id res chain seq x y z
N MET A 1 -5.32 -34.62 27.82
CA MET A 1 -5.22 -33.15 27.86
C MET A 1 -6.58 -32.59 28.28
N SER A 2 -6.68 -31.77 29.33
CA SER A 2 -7.96 -31.31 29.89
C SER A 2 -8.65 -30.28 28.99
N ILE A 3 -9.97 -30.35 28.86
CA ILE A 3 -10.79 -29.41 28.06
C ILE A 3 -10.61 -27.95 28.49
N ARG A 4 -10.16 -27.73 29.74
CA ARG A 4 -9.81 -26.41 30.26
C ARG A 4 -8.58 -25.84 29.54
N VAL A 5 -7.55 -26.64 29.31
CA VAL A 5 -6.32 -26.23 28.61
C VAL A 5 -6.61 -25.94 27.13
N LEU A 6 -7.48 -26.74 26.51
CA LEU A 6 -7.90 -26.54 25.12
C LEU A 6 -8.64 -25.21 24.90
N ARG A 7 -9.53 -24.83 25.84
CA ARG A 7 -10.25 -23.55 25.79
C ARG A 7 -9.32 -22.34 25.90
N PHE A 8 -8.28 -22.42 26.73
CA PHE A 8 -7.27 -21.36 26.83
C PHE A 8 -6.44 -21.22 25.56
N MET A 9 -6.04 -22.33 24.92
CA MET A 9 -5.30 -22.29 23.66
C MET A 9 -6.14 -21.69 22.51
N ILE A 10 -7.42 -22.05 22.40
CA ILE A 10 -8.32 -21.49 21.38
C ILE A 10 -8.54 -19.98 21.60
N GLY A 11 -8.68 -19.54 22.86
CA GLY A 11 -8.75 -18.12 23.19
C GLY A 11 -7.47 -17.35 22.87
N PHE A 12 -6.30 -17.98 23.02
CA PHE A 12 -5.02 -17.41 22.64
C PHE A 12 -4.88 -17.24 21.12
N ILE A 13 -5.34 -18.21 20.33
CA ILE A 13 -5.33 -18.15 18.86
C ILE A 13 -6.26 -17.05 18.34
N ALA A 14 -7.40 -16.80 18.99
CA ALA A 14 -8.30 -15.71 18.65
C ALA A 14 -7.75 -14.31 18.99
N LEU A 15 -6.78 -14.21 19.91
CA LEU A 15 -6.10 -12.95 20.26
C LEU A 15 -4.94 -12.62 19.30
N VAL A 16 -4.50 -13.59 18.48
CA VAL A 16 -3.52 -13.34 17.42
C VAL A 16 -4.25 -12.65 16.28
N ASN A 17 -4.43 -11.35 16.44
CA ASN A 17 -4.94 -10.45 15.41
C ASN A 17 -3.99 -10.56 14.21
N VAL A 18 -4.36 -11.38 13.22
CA VAL A 18 -3.71 -11.45 11.92
C VAL A 18 -3.99 -10.13 11.23
N ASN A 19 -3.21 -9.10 11.59
CA ASN A 19 -3.12 -7.86 10.85
C ASN A 19 -2.75 -8.26 9.43
N ASN A 20 -3.69 -8.15 8.50
CA ASN A 20 -3.49 -8.47 7.11
C ASN A 20 -2.34 -7.59 6.59
N ILE A 21 -1.14 -8.18 6.42
CA ILE A 21 0.08 -7.49 5.95
C ILE A 21 -0.01 -7.34 4.43
N TYR A 22 -1.06 -6.69 3.95
CA TYR A 22 -1.24 -6.39 2.54
C TYR A 22 -1.11 -4.89 2.30
N ALA A 23 -0.68 -4.54 1.11
CA ALA A 23 -0.66 -3.14 0.71
C ALA A 23 -2.10 -2.60 0.67
N VAL A 24 -2.30 -1.38 1.16
CA VAL A 24 -3.53 -0.65 0.95
C VAL A 24 -3.49 -0.10 -0.48
N GLU A 25 -4.45 -0.52 -1.30
CA GLU A 25 -4.53 -0.11 -2.70
C GLU A 25 -5.35 1.17 -2.85
N TYR A 26 -4.81 2.12 -3.61
CA TYR A 26 -5.50 3.33 -4.04
C TYR A 26 -5.47 3.40 -5.55
N GLU A 27 -6.63 3.64 -6.16
CA GLU A 27 -6.69 3.83 -7.60
C GLU A 27 -6.11 5.19 -7.97
N LEU A 28 -5.26 5.21 -8.99
CA LEU A 28 -4.73 6.44 -9.55
C LEU A 28 -5.87 7.31 -10.11
N ASP A 29 -5.77 8.61 -9.85
CA ASP A 29 -6.69 9.63 -10.30
C ASP A 29 -5.88 10.89 -10.61
N ALA A 30 -5.49 11.02 -11.88
CA ALA A 30 -4.60 12.09 -12.33
C ALA A 30 -5.21 13.50 -12.19
N ASP A 31 -6.54 13.60 -12.11
CA ASP A 31 -7.24 14.87 -12.03
C ASP A 31 -7.60 15.27 -10.59
N ASN A 32 -7.39 14.39 -9.62
CA ASN A 32 -7.77 14.62 -8.23
C ASN A 32 -6.64 14.34 -7.23
N LEU A 33 -6.68 15.09 -6.14
CA LEU A 33 -5.82 14.87 -4.99
C LEU A 33 -6.24 13.59 -4.26
N LEU A 34 -5.38 12.56 -4.26
CA LEU A 34 -5.61 11.34 -3.49
C LEU A 34 -5.25 11.55 -2.02
N LYS A 35 -6.18 11.20 -1.13
CA LYS A 35 -6.00 11.32 0.31
C LYS A 35 -5.56 9.97 0.88
N LEU A 36 -4.34 9.93 1.38
CA LEU A 36 -3.76 8.76 2.02
C LEU A 36 -3.72 8.99 3.53
N GLU A 37 -3.97 7.93 4.27
CA GLU A 37 -3.60 7.86 5.68
C GLU A 37 -2.34 7.01 5.79
N ILE A 38 -1.29 7.55 6.40
CA ILE A 38 -0.03 6.85 6.63
C ILE A 38 0.33 6.90 8.11
N SER A 39 1.21 6.00 8.55
CA SER A 39 1.57 5.90 9.97
C SER A 39 2.23 7.18 10.48
N ASP A 40 1.86 7.60 11.69
CA ASP A 40 2.57 8.62 12.48
C ASP A 40 3.87 8.09 13.13
N SER A 41 4.11 6.77 13.02
CA SER A 41 5.24 6.07 13.61
C SER A 41 5.97 5.20 12.57
N GLY A 42 7.16 5.63 12.16
CA GLY A 42 8.03 4.89 11.23
C GLY A 42 7.71 5.11 9.74
N PRO A 43 8.54 4.56 8.85
CA PRO A 43 8.42 4.79 7.41
C PRO A 43 7.26 3.98 6.80
N THR A 44 6.46 4.65 5.98
CA THR A 44 5.46 4.04 5.10
C THR A 44 6.03 3.91 3.69
N ARG A 45 5.94 2.72 3.09
CA ARG A 45 6.34 2.47 1.70
C ARG A 45 5.18 2.78 0.76
N ILE A 46 5.40 3.59 -0.27
CA ILE A 46 4.45 3.88 -1.34
C ILE A 46 5.05 3.39 -2.67
N ASN A 47 4.28 2.63 -3.43
CA ASN A 47 4.67 2.10 -4.73
C ASN A 47 3.65 2.49 -5.80
N LEU A 48 4.11 2.72 -7.03
CA LEU A 48 3.26 2.63 -8.22
C LEU A 48 3.24 1.17 -8.69
N LYS A 49 2.06 0.68 -9.08
CA LYS A 49 1.94 -0.65 -9.69
C LYS A 49 2.47 -0.57 -11.12
N ASP A 50 3.29 -1.55 -11.50
CA ASP A 50 3.91 -1.70 -12.83
C ASP A 50 4.89 -0.58 -13.25
N GLU A 51 5.22 0.34 -12.34
CA GLU A 51 6.05 1.51 -12.64
C GLU A 51 6.94 1.88 -11.45
N LYS A 52 8.15 2.34 -11.73
CA LYS A 52 9.04 2.90 -10.70
C LYS A 52 8.69 4.36 -10.43
N ILE A 53 8.72 4.76 -9.16
CA ILE A 53 8.75 6.18 -8.80
C ILE A 53 10.17 6.69 -9.07
N ASN A 54 10.29 7.66 -9.98
CA ASN A 54 11.57 8.25 -10.36
C ASN A 54 11.83 9.58 -9.68
N ASP A 55 10.76 10.34 -9.41
CA ASP A 55 10.88 11.67 -8.81
C ASP A 55 9.66 12.01 -7.96
N ILE A 56 9.84 12.97 -7.07
CA ILE A 56 8.79 13.52 -6.21
C ILE A 56 8.90 15.04 -6.12
N LEU A 57 7.76 15.70 -5.99
CA LEU A 57 7.70 17.08 -5.54
C LEU A 57 6.98 17.11 -4.19
N MET A 58 7.46 17.87 -3.21
CA MET A 58 6.90 17.85 -1.85
C MET A 58 6.71 19.25 -1.27
N TYR A 59 5.60 19.44 -0.56
CA TYR A 59 5.28 20.69 0.14
C TYR A 59 4.44 20.47 1.43
N PRO A 60 4.72 21.18 2.54
CA PRO A 60 5.90 22.00 2.76
C PRO A 60 7.19 21.15 2.80
N GLN A 61 8.33 21.76 2.50
CA GLN A 61 9.63 21.09 2.56
C GLN A 61 10.05 20.89 4.03
N ASN A 62 10.85 19.86 4.30
CA ASN A 62 11.42 19.51 5.63
C ASN A 62 10.43 19.00 6.71
N THR A 63 9.17 18.80 6.35
CA THR A 63 8.07 18.27 7.17
C THR A 63 8.22 16.78 7.49
N VAL A 64 8.95 16.06 6.65
CA VAL A 64 9.05 14.60 6.62
C VAL A 64 10.42 14.17 6.16
N GLU A 65 10.80 12.93 6.49
CA GLU A 65 11.90 12.25 5.84
C GLU A 65 11.39 11.46 4.66
N VAL A 66 11.99 11.69 3.49
CA VAL A 66 11.56 11.05 2.25
C VAL A 66 12.76 10.51 1.49
N ILE A 67 12.62 9.27 1.01
CA ILE A 67 13.64 8.57 0.23
C ILE A 67 12.95 7.92 -0.97
N VAL A 68 13.38 8.28 -2.17
CA VAL A 68 13.11 7.49 -3.38
C VAL A 68 14.22 6.44 -3.49
N HIS A 69 13.88 5.18 -3.24
CA HIS A 69 14.83 4.07 -3.26
C HIS A 69 15.10 3.61 -4.70
N GLU A 70 16.27 3.03 -4.96
CA GLU A 70 16.68 2.53 -6.30
C GLU A 70 15.72 1.50 -6.91
N SER A 71 14.92 0.83 -6.07
CA SER A 71 13.86 -0.09 -6.50
C SER A 71 12.66 0.61 -7.14
N GLY A 72 12.57 1.94 -7.08
CA GLY A 72 11.40 2.71 -7.50
C GLY A 72 10.32 2.83 -6.43
N CYS A 73 10.65 2.52 -5.17
CA CYS A 73 9.74 2.67 -4.03
C CYS A 73 10.00 4.00 -3.32
N LEU A 74 8.94 4.65 -2.88
CA LEU A 74 9.01 5.83 -2.02
C LEU A 74 8.87 5.39 -0.56
N PHE A 75 9.74 5.87 0.32
CA PHE A 75 9.59 5.75 1.77
C PHE A 75 9.37 7.12 2.37
N ILE A 76 8.32 7.26 3.17
CA ILE A 76 7.96 8.50 3.85
C ILE A 76 7.82 8.26 5.35
N ALA A 77 8.49 9.06 6.16
CA ALA A 77 8.37 9.04 7.61
C ALA A 77 8.05 10.45 8.15
N PRO A 78 7.11 10.58 9.09
CA PRO A 78 6.79 11.86 9.72
C PRO A 78 7.95 12.40 10.56
N ARG A 79 8.12 13.73 10.56
CA ARG A 79 8.84 14.44 11.62
C ARG A 79 7.81 15.00 12.61
N ALA A 80 8.12 14.97 13.90
CA ALA A 80 7.17 15.04 15.02
C ALA A 80 6.27 16.29 15.13
N GLU A 81 6.38 17.26 14.21
CA GLU A 81 5.76 18.58 14.33
C GLU A 81 4.52 18.76 13.43
N GLU A 82 4.33 17.91 12.42
CA GLU A 82 3.35 18.13 11.36
C GLU A 82 2.44 16.91 11.16
N ASN A 83 1.16 17.15 10.87
CA ASN A 83 0.13 16.09 10.80
C ASN A 83 -0.21 15.66 9.37
N LYS A 84 0.34 16.34 8.37
CA LYS A 84 0.16 15.99 6.96
C LYS A 84 1.31 16.48 6.08
N VAL A 85 1.41 15.93 4.88
CA VAL A 85 2.28 16.42 3.82
C VAL A 85 1.58 16.28 2.47
N TYR A 86 1.87 17.19 1.56
CA TYR A 86 1.47 17.10 0.17
C TYR A 86 2.67 16.68 -0.67
N LEU A 87 2.48 15.70 -1.56
CA LEU A 87 3.50 15.33 -2.52
C LEU A 87 2.90 14.94 -3.87
N THR A 88 3.62 15.26 -4.93
CA THR A 88 3.40 14.73 -6.28
C THR A 88 4.36 13.59 -6.49
N VAL A 89 3.86 12.42 -6.89
CA VAL A 89 4.66 11.27 -7.30
C VAL A 89 4.75 11.26 -8.82
N ILE A 90 5.97 11.13 -9.35
CA ILE A 90 6.24 11.05 -10.79
C ILE A 90 6.89 9.70 -11.09
N GLY A 91 6.19 8.90 -11.87
CA GLY A 91 6.67 7.58 -12.29
C GLY A 91 7.49 7.61 -13.58
N GLU A 92 8.19 6.50 -13.83
CA GLU A 92 9.04 6.26 -15.00
C GLU A 92 8.34 6.42 -16.36
N TYR A 93 7.08 6.00 -16.46
CA TYR A 93 6.20 6.12 -17.61
C TYR A 93 5.32 7.37 -17.56
N LYS A 94 5.75 8.39 -16.80
CA LYS A 94 5.09 9.70 -16.66
C LYS A 94 3.72 9.62 -15.98
N THR A 95 3.46 8.59 -15.18
CA THR A 95 2.35 8.67 -14.23
C THR A 95 2.60 9.82 -13.26
N ILE A 96 1.63 10.71 -13.12
CA ILE A 96 1.68 11.83 -12.18
C ILE A 96 0.48 11.70 -11.26
N GLN A 97 0.73 11.74 -9.95
CA GLN A 97 -0.33 11.68 -8.95
C GLN A 97 -0.02 12.63 -7.79
N ASP A 98 -0.96 13.52 -7.52
CA ASP A 98 -0.93 14.35 -6.31
C ASP A 98 -1.52 13.59 -5.12
N LEU A 99 -0.80 13.62 -3.99
CA LEU A 99 -1.13 12.96 -2.75
C LEU A 99 -1.21 13.97 -1.61
N MET A 100 -2.23 13.81 -0.76
CA MET A 100 -2.28 14.37 0.59
C MET A 100 -2.16 13.22 1.57
N SER A 101 -1.02 13.13 2.24
CA SER A 101 -0.75 12.09 3.23
C SER A 101 -0.96 12.66 4.63
N THR A 102 -1.90 12.09 5.38
CA THR A 102 -2.19 12.46 6.78
C THR A 102 -1.59 11.41 7.71
N PHE A 103 -0.88 11.83 8.75
CA PHE A 103 -0.28 10.94 9.73
C PHE A 103 -1.31 10.53 10.78
N THR A 104 -1.47 9.22 10.99
CA THR A 104 -2.41 8.66 11.97
C THR A 104 -1.76 7.60 12.85
N PRO A 105 -2.22 7.44 14.11
CA PRO A 105 -1.67 6.45 15.06
C PRO A 105 -2.08 5.04 14.65
N LYS A 106 -1.33 4.45 13.71
CA LYS A 106 -1.55 3.11 13.18
C LYS A 106 -0.23 2.45 12.79
N THR A 107 -0.24 1.12 12.66
CA THR A 107 0.90 0.40 12.11
C THR A 107 1.15 0.81 10.65
N PRO A 108 2.41 1.04 10.23
CA PRO A 108 2.74 1.26 8.83
C PRO A 108 2.30 0.07 7.96
N ASN A 109 1.40 0.33 7.01
CA ASN A 109 1.06 -0.61 5.95
C ASN A 109 1.58 -0.03 4.63
N PRO A 110 2.15 -0.86 3.73
CA PRO A 110 2.52 -0.39 2.41
C PRO A 110 1.31 0.18 1.67
N VAL A 111 1.53 1.18 0.84
CA VAL A 111 0.55 1.75 -0.08
C VAL A 111 0.92 1.33 -1.50
N MET A 112 -0.07 0.88 -2.26
CA MET A 112 0.07 0.59 -3.68
C MET A 112 -0.88 1.47 -4.47
N LEU A 113 -0.34 2.30 -5.35
CA LEU A 113 -1.08 3.10 -6.30
C LEU A 113 -1.29 2.27 -7.56
N VAL A 114 -2.55 1.98 -7.89
CA VAL A 114 -2.90 1.04 -8.95
C VAL A 114 -3.66 1.74 -10.07
N ASN A 115 -3.34 1.42 -11.31
CA ASN A 115 -4.10 1.90 -12.45
C ASN A 115 -5.44 1.13 -12.55
N ALA A 116 -6.53 1.84 -12.84
CA ALA A 116 -7.85 1.28 -13.06
C ALA A 116 -7.85 0.19 -14.16
N ALA A 117 -7.07 0.40 -15.22
CA ALA A 117 -6.96 -0.53 -16.34
C ALA A 117 -6.35 -1.88 -15.91
N THR A 118 -5.31 -1.87 -15.07
CA THR A 118 -4.61 -3.09 -14.63
C THR A 118 -5.48 -3.98 -13.73
N LYS A 119 -6.38 -3.40 -12.92
CA LYS A 119 -7.33 -4.18 -12.10
C LYS A 119 -8.25 -5.08 -12.93
N ILE A 120 -8.60 -4.64 -14.14
CA ILE A 120 -9.51 -5.37 -15.02
C ILE A 120 -8.79 -6.59 -15.62
N GLU A 121 -7.56 -6.43 -16.06
CA GLU A 121 -6.76 -7.50 -16.66
C GLU A 121 -6.44 -8.64 -15.69
N GLU A 122 -6.10 -8.34 -14.42
CA GLU A 122 -5.87 -9.37 -13.40
C GLU A 122 -7.15 -10.15 -13.05
N LYS A 123 -8.28 -9.46 -12.99
CA LYS A 123 -9.58 -10.10 -12.71
C LYS A 123 -9.99 -11.04 -13.85
N ASP A 124 -9.70 -10.69 -15.09
CA ASP A 124 -9.99 -11.55 -16.24
C ASP A 124 -8.99 -12.71 -16.39
N ASN A 125 -7.70 -12.49 -16.13
CA ASN A 125 -6.69 -13.56 -16.12
C ASN A 125 -6.95 -14.59 -14.99
N SER A 126 -7.47 -14.17 -13.84
CA SER A 126 -7.85 -15.09 -12.75
C SER A 126 -8.99 -16.05 -13.14
N LYS A 127 -9.91 -15.60 -14.02
CA LYS A 127 -10.98 -16.45 -14.56
C LYS A 127 -10.45 -17.39 -15.64
N GLN A 128 -9.51 -16.94 -16.48
CA GLN A 128 -8.98 -17.79 -17.55
C GLN A 128 -8.10 -18.94 -17.02
N ASN A 129 -7.42 -18.73 -15.90
CA ASN A 129 -6.61 -19.77 -15.25
C ASN A 129 -7.43 -20.85 -14.53
N ASN A 130 -8.68 -20.56 -14.13
CA ASN A 130 -9.55 -21.57 -13.50
C ASN A 130 -10.23 -22.49 -14.53
N THR A 131 -10.40 -22.05 -15.78
CA THR A 131 -10.94 -22.88 -16.87
C THR A 131 -9.92 -23.88 -17.42
N ASN A 132 -8.62 -23.56 -17.34
CA ASN A 132 -7.55 -24.44 -17.83
C ASN A 132 -7.14 -25.53 -16.82
N LEU A 133 -7.64 -25.50 -15.59
CA LEU A 133 -7.33 -26.51 -14.56
C LEU A 133 -8.19 -27.78 -14.70
N PHE A 134 -9.27 -27.74 -15.49
CA PHE A 134 -10.20 -28.87 -15.67
C PHE A 134 -10.18 -29.50 -17.07
N SER A 135 -9.32 -29.04 -17.99
CA SER A 135 -9.22 -29.58 -19.35
C SER A 135 -7.95 -30.41 -19.55
N ASN A 136 -7.73 -31.44 -18.73
CA ASN A 136 -6.77 -32.49 -19.03
C ASN A 136 -7.37 -33.86 -18.69
N GLY A 137 -7.99 -34.48 -19.69
CA GLY A 137 -8.38 -35.89 -19.66
C GLY A 137 -8.85 -36.32 -21.05
N PRO A 138 -8.13 -37.22 -21.75
CA PRO A 138 -8.66 -37.96 -22.90
C PRO A 138 -9.74 -38.96 -22.47
#